data_AF-A0AAE4NIX7-F1
#
_entry.id   AF-A0AAE4NIX7-F1
#
_cell.length_a   1.000
_cell.length_b   1.000
_cell.length_c   1.000
_cell.angle_alpha   90.00
_cell.angle_beta   90.00
_cell.angle_gamma   90.00
#
_symmetry.space_group_name_H-M   'P 1'
#
loop_
_entity.id
_entity.type
_entity.pdbx_description
1 polymer ?
#
loop_
_entity_poly.entity_id
_entity_poly.type
_entity_poly.pdbx_seq_one_letter_code
_entity_poly.pdbx_strand_id
1 'polypeptide(L)'
;MDEYVREALDFNEEVGRKSKSTAKTVLHALFAVVIAGAYFVMSQWAGVIPTWVFIAFMIAMLGLLFWVGIYQGNVRPSYRQDPFKEPESDKKFYGGLFVCLSPIFFRPFLEGHMIAAAIAFAVWGVFTFWLLESGALDPASRPSGGKGTDEQ
;
A
#
# COMPACT_ATOMS: atom_id res chain seq x y z
N MET A 1 27.74 33.18 9.14
CA MET A 1 27.16 32.96 7.80
C MET A 1 26.85 31.48 7.56
N ASP A 2 27.71 30.57 8.00
CA ASP A 2 27.48 29.12 7.86
C ASP A 2 26.28 28.58 8.66
N GLU A 3 25.94 29.19 9.80
CA GLU A 3 24.82 28.76 10.64
C GLU A 3 23.46 29.02 9.99
N TYR A 4 23.26 30.20 9.39
CA TYR A 4 22.05 30.52 8.62
C TYR A 4 21.87 29.63 7.37
N VAL A 5 22.97 29.26 6.71
CA VAL A 5 22.93 28.37 5.55
C VAL A 5 22.52 26.95 5.97
N ARG A 6 23.06 26.46 7.10
CA ARG A 6 22.67 25.18 7.69
C ARG A 6 21.21 25.18 8.14
N GLU A 7 20.76 26.23 8.82
CA GLU A 7 19.38 26.37 9.27
C GLU A 7 18.39 26.43 8.09
N ALA A 8 18.73 27.13 7.02
CA ALA A 8 17.91 27.17 5.81
C ALA A 8 17.87 25.81 5.07
N LEU A 9 18.97 25.07 5.06
CA LEU A 9 19.05 23.70 4.52
C LEU A 9 18.21 22.73 5.36
N ASP A 10 18.35 22.76 6.68
CA ASP A 10 17.59 21.93 7.62
C ASP A 10 16.09 22.22 7.53
N PHE A 11 15.71 23.51 7.45
CA PHE A 11 14.32 23.92 7.25
C PHE A 11 13.77 23.41 5.92
N ASN A 12 14.53 23.52 4.82
CA ASN A 12 14.10 23.03 3.52
C ASN A 12 13.99 21.49 3.48
N GLU A 13 14.89 20.79 4.16
CA GLU A 13 14.84 19.34 4.31
C GLU A 13 13.64 18.91 5.17
N GLU A 14 13.35 19.62 6.25
CA GLU A 14 12.20 19.37 7.12
C GLU A 14 10.87 19.64 6.41
N VAL A 15 10.74 20.77 5.72
CA VAL A 15 9.56 21.11 4.90
C VAL A 15 9.39 20.12 3.76
N GLY A 16 10.47 19.75 3.07
CA GLY A 16 10.46 18.74 2.01
C GLY A 16 10.03 17.37 2.53
N ARG A 17 10.52 16.95 3.70
CA ARG A 17 10.14 15.70 4.36
C ARG A 17 8.67 15.71 4.79
N LYS A 18 8.19 16.81 5.38
CA LYS A 18 6.79 16.96 5.82
C LYS A 18 5.82 17.01 4.63
N SER A 19 6.20 17.67 3.54
CA SER A 19 5.43 17.68 2.30
C SER A 19 5.34 16.27 1.69
N LYS A 20 6.46 15.55 1.60
CA LYS A 20 6.49 14.16 1.11
C LYS A 20 5.68 13.21 1.98
N SER A 21 5.77 13.33 3.31
CA SER A 21 4.97 12.49 4.23
C SER A 21 3.47 12.77 4.05
N THR A 22 3.08 14.04 3.95
CA THR A 22 1.68 14.43 3.75
C THR A 22 1.14 13.90 2.42
N ALA A 23 1.91 14.03 1.34
CA ALA A 23 1.55 13.49 0.03
C ALA A 23 1.41 11.96 0.05
N LYS A 24 2.29 11.24 0.76
CA LYS A 24 2.20 9.79 0.95
C LYS A 24 0.92 9.39 1.69
N THR A 25 0.60 10.06 2.80
CA THR A 25 -0.62 9.79 3.57
C THR A 25 -1.89 10.08 2.76
N VAL A 26 -1.93 11.18 1.99
CA VAL A 26 -3.05 11.49 1.09
C VAL A 26 -3.22 10.43 0.01
N LEU A 27 -2.11 9.95 -0.57
CA LEU A 27 -2.15 8.89 -1.57
C LEU A 27 -2.66 7.57 -0.98
N HIS A 28 -2.22 7.21 0.23
CA HIS A 28 -2.74 6.03 0.95
C HIS A 28 -4.25 6.15 1.22
N ALA A 29 -4.73 7.32 1.64
CA ALA A 29 -6.15 7.57 1.86
C ALA A 29 -6.97 7.45 0.57
N LEU A 30 -6.51 8.08 -0.52
CA LEU A 30 -7.15 7.96 -1.83
C LEU A 30 -7.21 6.51 -2.31
N PHE A 31 -6.10 5.77 -2.16
CA PHE A 31 -6.04 4.36 -2.54
C PHE A 31 -7.04 3.51 -1.76
N ALA A 32 -7.10 3.67 -0.44
CA ALA A 32 -8.04 2.96 0.41
C ALA A 32 -9.51 3.26 0.03
N VAL A 33 -9.83 4.53 -0.25
CA VAL A 33 -11.18 4.95 -0.67
C VAL A 33 -11.54 4.38 -2.04
N VAL A 34 -10.64 4.45 -3.01
CA VAL A 34 -10.88 3.95 -4.37
C VAL A 34 -11.12 2.44 -4.35
N ILE A 35 -10.31 1.67 -3.63
CA ILE A 35 -10.47 0.22 -3.57
C ILE A 35 -11.72 -0.17 -2.79
N ALA A 36 -12.00 0.46 -1.65
CA ALA A 36 -13.21 0.19 -0.88
C ALA A 36 -14.47 0.51 -1.70
N GLY A 37 -14.48 1.64 -2.41
CA GLY A 37 -15.55 2.03 -3.31
C GLY A 37 -15.72 1.06 -4.48
N ALA A 38 -14.63 0.61 -5.09
CA ALA A 38 -14.66 -0.36 -6.19
C ALA A 38 -15.28 -1.69 -5.73
N TYR A 39 -14.86 -2.23 -4.58
CA TYR A 39 -15.47 -3.45 -4.03
C TYR A 39 -16.94 -3.25 -3.66
N PHE A 40 -17.32 -2.10 -3.10
CA PHE A 40 -18.72 -1.78 -2.81
C PHE A 40 -19.55 -1.81 -4.10
N VAL A 41 -19.15 -1.08 -5.14
CA VAL A 41 -19.88 -1.05 -6.42
C VAL A 41 -19.99 -2.45 -7.02
N MET A 42 -18.89 -3.20 -7.07
CA MET A 42 -18.90 -4.56 -7.61
C MET A 42 -19.72 -5.54 -6.75
N SER A 43 -19.87 -5.31 -5.45
CA SER A 43 -20.72 -6.13 -4.58
C SER A 43 -22.21 -5.88 -4.81
N GLN A 44 -22.62 -4.63 -5.05
CA GLN A 44 -24.03 -4.28 -5.18
C GLN A 44 -24.56 -4.47 -6.60
N TRP A 45 -23.68 -4.39 -7.61
CA TRP A 45 -24.03 -4.46 -9.02
C TRP A 45 -23.54 -5.74 -9.70
N ALA A 46 -23.32 -6.82 -8.93
CA ALA A 46 -22.82 -8.09 -9.45
C ALA A 46 -23.70 -8.70 -10.55
N GLY A 47 -25.02 -8.46 -10.52
CA GLY A 47 -25.94 -8.90 -11.57
C GLY A 47 -25.89 -8.09 -12.87
N VAL A 48 -25.28 -6.89 -12.85
CA VAL A 48 -25.16 -5.99 -14.01
C VAL A 48 -23.73 -5.97 -14.54
N ILE A 49 -22.74 -6.05 -13.65
CA ILE A 49 -21.33 -6.04 -13.98
C ILE A 49 -20.91 -7.46 -14.37
N PRO A 50 -20.43 -7.66 -15.61
CA PRO A 50 -19.96 -8.97 -16.04
C PRO A 50 -18.77 -9.45 -15.19
N THR A 51 -18.72 -10.74 -14.91
CA THR A 51 -17.66 -11.36 -14.09
C THR A 51 -16.24 -11.09 -14.63
N TRP A 52 -16.08 -10.93 -15.94
CA TRP A 52 -14.77 -10.61 -16.54
C TRP A 52 -14.25 -9.21 -16.18
N VAL A 53 -15.15 -8.24 -15.93
CA VAL A 53 -14.76 -6.89 -15.46
C VAL A 53 -14.19 -6.98 -14.05
N PHE A 54 -14.79 -7.81 -13.20
CA PHE A 54 -14.27 -8.09 -11.86
C PHE A 54 -12.89 -8.75 -11.92
N ILE A 55 -12.72 -9.74 -12.80
CA ILE A 55 -11.41 -10.40 -13.00
C ILE A 55 -10.37 -9.40 -13.51
N ALA A 56 -10.72 -8.54 -14.46
CA ALA A 56 -9.83 -7.51 -14.98
C ALA A 56 -9.41 -6.51 -13.89
N PHE A 57 -10.35 -6.09 -13.03
CA PHE A 57 -10.05 -5.26 -11.86
C PHE A 57 -9.07 -5.96 -10.90
N MET A 58 -9.28 -7.25 -10.62
CA MET A 58 -8.40 -8.03 -9.75
C MET A 58 -6.98 -8.15 -10.32
N ILE A 59 -6.86 -8.40 -11.62
CA ILE A 59 -5.57 -8.47 -12.32
C ILE A 59 -4.87 -7.10 -12.28
N ALA A 60 -5.62 -6.01 -12.52
CA ALA A 60 -5.07 -4.66 -12.44
C ALA A 60 -4.60 -4.31 -11.02
N MET A 61 -5.35 -4.70 -10.00
CA MET A 61 -4.98 -4.49 -8.60
C MET A 61 -3.71 -5.27 -8.23
N LEU A 62 -3.62 -6.54 -8.63
CA LEU A 62 -2.40 -7.34 -8.44
C LEU A 62 -1.22 -6.72 -9.20
N GLY A 63 -1.40 -6.33 -10.45
CA GLY A 63 -0.39 -5.68 -11.26
C GLY A 63 0.12 -4.38 -10.63
N LEU A 64 -0.77 -3.59 -10.03
CA LEU A 64 -0.40 -2.36 -9.35
C LEU A 64 0.33 -2.62 -8.02
N LEU A 65 -0.07 -3.63 -7.25
CA LEU A 65 0.64 -4.07 -6.04
C LEU A 65 2.05 -4.58 -6.39
N PHE A 66 2.18 -5.38 -7.44
CA PHE A 66 3.48 -5.83 -7.96
C PHE A 66 4.32 -4.67 -8.49
N TRP A 67 3.72 -3.75 -9.24
CA TRP A 67 4.39 -2.56 -9.75
C TRP A 67 4.93 -1.71 -8.61
N VAL A 68 4.13 -1.42 -7.57
CA VAL A 68 4.58 -0.66 -6.40
C VAL A 68 5.73 -1.40 -5.68
N GLY A 69 5.70 -2.73 -5.64
CA GLY A 69 6.80 -3.54 -5.11
C GLY A 69 8.10 -3.44 -5.93
N ILE A 70 8.00 -3.38 -7.26
CA ILE A 70 9.14 -3.37 -8.19
C ILE A 70 9.68 -1.95 -8.45
N TYR A 71 8.83 -0.92 -8.44
CA TYR A 71 9.16 0.42 -8.96
C TYR A 71 9.96 1.32 -7.99
N GLN A 72 10.61 0.76 -6.96
CA GLN A 72 11.52 1.53 -6.09
C GLN A 72 12.88 1.88 -6.75
N GLY A 73 13.07 1.54 -8.03
CA GLY A 73 14.34 1.68 -8.75
C GLY A 73 14.84 3.09 -9.11
N ASN A 74 14.19 4.17 -8.66
CA ASN A 74 14.63 5.55 -8.94
C ASN A 74 15.42 6.20 -7.80
N VAL A 75 16.14 5.40 -7.01
CA VAL A 75 17.26 5.89 -6.18
C VAL A 75 18.53 5.96 -7.02
N ARG A 76 19.41 6.93 -6.73
CA ARG A 76 20.72 7.09 -7.39
C ARG A 76 21.42 5.72 -7.49
N PRO A 77 22.13 5.43 -8.59
CA PRO A 77 22.80 4.13 -8.78
C PRO A 77 23.70 3.69 -7.61
N SER A 78 24.24 4.64 -6.84
CA SER A 78 25.05 4.42 -5.63
C SER A 78 24.27 3.92 -4.41
N TYR A 79 22.93 4.01 -4.41
CA TYR A 79 22.01 3.52 -3.38
C TYR A 79 21.26 2.26 -3.80
N ARG A 80 21.61 1.67 -4.95
CA ARG A 80 21.06 0.36 -5.33
C ARG A 80 21.43 -0.62 -4.22
N GLN A 81 20.43 -1.05 -3.44
CA GLN A 81 20.53 -2.31 -2.75
C GLN A 81 20.95 -3.34 -3.81
N ASP A 82 21.98 -4.11 -3.47
CA ASP A 82 22.52 -5.16 -4.34
C ASP A 82 21.35 -5.91 -5.00
N PRO A 83 21.32 -6.08 -6.34
CA PRO A 83 20.22 -6.75 -7.04
C PRO A 83 19.99 -8.20 -6.56
N PHE A 84 20.91 -8.77 -5.78
CA PHE A 84 20.76 -10.07 -5.12
C PHE A 84 20.39 -10.00 -3.63
N LYS A 85 20.23 -8.79 -3.07
CA LYS A 85 19.68 -8.50 -1.73
C LYS A 85 18.33 -7.79 -1.84
N GLU A 86 17.39 -8.37 -2.58
CA GLU A 86 16.00 -7.96 -2.46
C GLU A 86 15.54 -8.17 -1.00
N PRO A 87 14.81 -7.21 -0.40
CA PRO A 87 14.22 -7.40 0.92
C PRO A 87 13.24 -8.59 0.88
N GLU A 88 13.56 -9.66 1.61
CA GLU A 88 12.74 -10.87 1.69
C GLU A 88 11.29 -10.54 2.08
N SER A 89 10.34 -11.29 1.54
CA SER A 89 8.92 -11.11 1.84
C SER A 89 8.64 -11.46 3.31
N ASP A 90 8.44 -10.44 4.14
CA ASP A 90 8.09 -10.62 5.56
C ASP A 90 6.61 -11.04 5.73
N LYS A 91 6.28 -11.66 6.86
CA LYS A 91 4.91 -12.05 7.24
C LYS A 91 3.94 -10.87 7.20
N LYS A 92 4.43 -9.65 7.46
CA LYS A 92 3.65 -8.40 7.37
C LYS A 92 3.20 -8.08 5.93
N PHE A 93 4.02 -8.42 4.92
CA PHE A 93 3.66 -8.24 3.51
C PHE A 93 2.54 -9.18 3.11
N TYR A 94 2.63 -10.46 3.47
CA TYR A 94 1.54 -11.42 3.24
C TYR A 94 0.27 -11.05 4.00
N GLY A 95 0.39 -10.52 5.23
CA GLY A 95 -0.72 -9.95 5.98
C GLY A 95 -1.40 -8.81 5.25
N GLY A 96 -0.62 -7.86 4.69
CA GLY A 96 -1.15 -6.76 3.90
C GLY A 96 -1.85 -7.22 2.62
N LEU A 97 -1.25 -8.17 1.90
CA LEU A 97 -1.86 -8.78 0.72
C LEU A 97 -3.19 -9.45 1.08
N PHE A 98 -3.22 -10.23 2.18
CA PHE A 98 -4.43 -10.89 2.65
C PHE A 98 -5.53 -9.90 3.01
N VAL A 99 -5.17 -8.77 3.63
CA VAL A 99 -6.14 -7.71 3.96
C VAL A 99 -6.69 -7.04 2.70
N CYS A 100 -5.86 -6.74 1.70
CA CYS A 100 -6.32 -6.17 0.43
C CYS A 100 -7.25 -7.11 -0.36
N LEU A 101 -7.07 -8.43 -0.21
CA LEU A 101 -7.85 -9.47 -0.88
C LEU A 101 -9.02 -9.98 -0.02
N SER A 102 -9.07 -9.66 1.27
CA SER A 102 -10.09 -10.17 2.18
C SER A 102 -11.53 -9.91 1.71
N PRO A 103 -11.86 -8.79 1.02
CA PRO A 103 -13.21 -8.57 0.53
C PRO A 103 -13.77 -9.59 -0.43
N ILE A 104 -12.93 -10.36 -1.08
CA ILE A 104 -13.34 -11.43 -1.99
C ILE A 104 -14.14 -12.49 -1.23
N PHE A 105 -13.76 -12.80 0.02
CA PHE A 105 -14.35 -13.88 0.80
C PHE A 105 -15.71 -13.51 1.40
N PHE A 106 -15.90 -12.23 1.75
CA PHE A 106 -17.14 -11.77 2.38
C PHE A 106 -18.11 -11.08 1.41
N ARG A 107 -17.71 -10.80 0.16
CA ARG A 107 -18.59 -10.24 -0.89
C ARG A 107 -19.92 -10.99 -1.07
N PRO A 108 -19.96 -12.34 -1.14
CA PRO A 108 -21.22 -13.06 -1.32
C PRO A 108 -22.24 -12.85 -0.19
N PHE A 109 -21.77 -12.50 1.01
CA PHE A 109 -22.62 -12.26 2.18
C PHE A 109 -23.15 -10.82 2.26
N LEU A 110 -22.56 -9.89 1.49
CA LEU A 110 -22.92 -8.48 1.45
C LEU A 110 -23.71 -8.10 0.19
N GLU A 111 -23.84 -9.03 -0.75
CA GLU A 111 -24.59 -8.86 -1.99
C GLU A 111 -26.07 -8.61 -1.68
N GLY A 112 -26.64 -7.55 -2.26
CA GLY A 112 -28.03 -7.13 -2.02
C GLY A 112 -28.30 -6.39 -0.70
N HIS A 113 -27.33 -6.31 0.22
CA HIS A 113 -27.46 -5.61 1.50
C HIS A 113 -26.67 -4.30 1.52
N MET A 114 -27.20 -3.26 0.85
CA MET A 114 -26.50 -1.97 0.65
C MET A 114 -25.96 -1.33 1.94
N ILE A 115 -26.76 -1.30 3.02
CA ILE A 115 -26.35 -0.67 4.29
C ILE A 115 -25.25 -1.47 4.98
N ALA A 116 -25.40 -2.80 5.04
CA ALA A 116 -24.40 -3.68 5.64
C ALA A 116 -23.08 -3.64 4.84
N ALA A 117 -23.18 -3.63 3.51
CA ALA A 117 -22.02 -3.48 2.64
C ALA A 117 -21.32 -2.14 2.86
N ALA A 118 -22.05 -1.03 2.93
CA ALA A 118 -21.47 0.29 3.16
C ALA A 118 -20.68 0.35 4.47
N ILE A 119 -21.23 -0.20 5.57
CA ILE A 119 -20.55 -0.26 6.86
C ILE A 119 -19.31 -1.16 6.78
N ALA A 120 -19.43 -2.36 6.21
CA ALA A 120 -18.34 -3.31 6.11
C ALA A 120 -17.16 -2.76 5.29
N PHE A 121 -17.44 -2.15 4.13
CA PHE A 121 -16.42 -1.56 3.26
C PHE A 121 -15.83 -0.28 3.82
N ALA A 122 -16.60 0.52 4.57
CA ALA A 122 -16.06 1.68 5.28
C ALA A 122 -15.07 1.26 6.38
N VAL A 123 -15.44 0.30 7.22
CA VAL A 123 -14.55 -0.25 8.27
C VAL A 123 -13.31 -0.88 7.65
N TRP A 124 -13.49 -1.66 6.59
CA TRP A 124 -12.38 -2.29 5.87
C TRP A 124 -11.46 -1.26 5.18
N GLY A 125 -12.02 -0.19 4.61
CA GLY A 125 -11.25 0.90 4.01
C GLY A 125 -10.39 1.63 5.05
N VAL A 126 -10.95 1.91 6.23
CA VAL A 126 -10.19 2.49 7.34
C VAL A 126 -9.07 1.54 7.80
N PHE A 127 -9.35 0.25 7.90
CA PHE A 127 -8.34 -0.75 8.25
C PHE A 127 -7.23 -0.85 7.19
N THR A 128 -7.58 -0.78 5.91
CA THR A 128 -6.62 -0.77 4.80
C THR A 128 -5.75 0.48 4.81
N PHE A 129 -6.32 1.65 5.11
CA PHE A 129 -5.55 2.89 5.30
C PHE A 129 -4.53 2.75 6.44
N TRP A 130 -4.95 2.25 7.59
CA TRP A 130 -4.05 1.98 8.72
C TRP A 130 -2.94 1.00 8.35
N LEU A 131 -3.26 -0.03 7.57
CA LEU A 131 -2.27 -1.01 7.12
C LEU A 131 -1.25 -0.39 6.15
N LEU A 132 -1.67 0.49 5.25
CA LEU A 132 -0.77 1.24 4.36
C LEU A 132 0.14 2.19 5.14
N GLU A 133 -0.42 2.91 6.13
CA GLU A 133 0.36 3.84 6.96
C GLU A 133 1.35 3.11 7.88
N SER A 134 1.02 1.90 8.34
CA SER A 134 1.93 1.05 9.10
C SER A 134 3.16 0.57 8.30
N GLY A 135 3.18 0.80 6.98
CA GLY A 135 4.26 0.36 6.10
C GLY A 135 4.29 -1.16 5.89
N ALA A 136 3.22 -1.89 6.21
CA ALA A 136 3.14 -3.34 6.03
C ALA A 136 3.30 -3.77 4.56
N LEU A 137 2.93 -2.89 3.63
CA LEU A 137 3.13 -3.07 2.19
C LEU A 137 4.38 -2.34 1.65
N ASP A 138 5.08 -1.58 2.50
CA ASP A 138 6.28 -0.83 2.11
C ASP A 138 7.50 -1.77 2.09
N PRO A 139 8.18 -1.95 0.95
CA PRO A 139 9.42 -2.72 0.88
C PRO A 139 10.54 -2.14 1.74
N ALA A 140 10.56 -0.82 1.96
CA ALA A 140 11.63 -0.13 2.69
C ALA A 140 11.58 -0.35 4.21
N SER A 141 10.44 -0.83 4.74
CA SER A 141 10.30 -1.18 6.16
C SER A 141 10.82 -2.59 6.49
N ARG A 142 11.22 -3.36 5.47
CA ARG A 142 11.66 -4.74 5.60
C ARG A 142 13.15 -4.80 5.96
N PRO A 143 13.57 -5.74 6.83
CA PRO A 143 14.99 -5.97 7.05
C PRO A 143 15.64 -6.38 5.73
N SER A 144 16.67 -5.64 5.28
CA SER A 144 17.56 -6.16 4.24
C SER A 144 18.13 -7.47 4.76
N GLY A 145 18.04 -8.55 3.99
CA GLY A 145 18.55 -9.88 4.35
C GLY A 145 20.05 -9.85 4.65
N GLY A 146 20.42 -9.36 5.83
CA GLY A 146 21.66 -9.59 6.52
C GLY A 146 21.32 -10.63 7.57
N LYS A 147 21.47 -11.91 7.21
CA LYS A 147 21.69 -12.93 8.23
C LYS A 147 22.83 -12.41 9.10
N GLY A 148 22.59 -12.32 10.40
CA GLY A 148 23.63 -12.05 11.36
C GLY A 148 24.77 -13.03 11.14
N THR A 149 25.96 -12.49 10.97
CA THR A 149 27.18 -13.11 11.48
C THR A 149 27.55 -12.31 12.72
N ASP A 150 26.77 -12.50 13.77
CA ASP A 150 27.34 -12.59 15.11
C ASP A 150 27.78 -14.05 15.23
N GLU A 151 29.06 -14.33 14.96
CA GLU A 151 29.83 -15.39 15.60
C GLU A 151 31.31 -15.28 15.19
N GLN A 152 32.13 -15.04 16.22
CA GLN A 152 33.61 -15.01 16.33
C GLN A 152 34.33 -13.67 16.08
#